data_AF-A0A820GZ44-F1
#
_entry.id   AF-A0A820GZ44-F1
#
_cell.length_a   1.000
_cell.length_b   1.000
_cell.length_c   1.000
_cell.angle_alpha   90.00
_cell.angle_beta   90.00
_cell.angle_gamma   90.00
#
_symmetry.space_group_name_H-M   'P 1'
#
loop_
_entity.id
_entity.type
_entity.pdbx_description
1 polymer ?
#
loop_
_entity_poly.entity_id
_entity_poly.type
_entity_poly.pdbx_seq_one_letter_code
_entity_poly.pdbx_strand_id
1 'polypeptide(L)'
;MTSHSLPDECTGMTGMERSFQLLNSASCWSSQAYDPLSLNILCQIAMVSPKATYYPENLICMEQIDWNSHDLPYFVQHCDHYLIAKELLKTSE
;
A
#
# COMPACT_ATOMS: atom_id res chain seq x y z
N MET A 1 -0.34 26.98 -0.60
CA MET A 1 0.22 25.92 0.26
C MET A 1 -0.10 24.60 -0.39
N THR A 2 0.91 23.87 -0.86
CA THR A 2 0.72 22.55 -1.46
C THR A 2 0.66 21.52 -0.32
N SER A 3 -0.38 20.69 -0.30
CA SER A 3 -0.69 19.66 0.70
C SER A 3 0.29 18.47 0.69
N HIS A 4 1.59 18.73 0.84
CA HIS A 4 2.60 17.68 0.92
C HIS A 4 2.87 17.36 2.40
N SER A 5 2.96 16.06 2.71
CA SER A 5 3.33 15.59 4.04
C SER A 5 4.75 16.02 4.38
N LEU A 6 4.94 16.52 5.61
CA LEU A 6 6.27 16.93 6.07
C LEU A 6 7.14 15.67 6.25
N PRO A 7 8.36 15.62 5.71
CA PRO A 7 9.27 14.51 5.95
C PRO A 7 9.69 14.47 7.42
N ASP A 8 9.95 13.26 7.91
CA ASP A 8 10.53 13.06 9.24
C ASP A 8 11.94 13.67 9.30
N GLU A 9 12.26 14.38 10.40
CA GLU A 9 13.53 15.13 10.52
C GLU A 9 14.77 14.22 10.60
N CYS A 10 14.61 13.00 11.11
CA CYS A 10 15.71 12.06 11.29
C CYS A 10 16.06 11.30 10.00
N THR A 11 15.06 10.98 9.20
CA THR A 11 15.22 10.17 7.97
C THR A 11 15.14 10.99 6.70
N GLY A 12 14.58 12.20 6.75
CA GLY A 12 14.31 13.04 5.58
C GLY A 12 13.23 12.49 4.66
N MET A 13 12.49 11.46 5.09
CA MET A 13 11.47 10.78 4.30
C MET A 13 10.11 10.87 5.00
N THR A 14 9.04 10.90 4.24
CA THR A 14 7.69 10.70 4.78
C THR A 14 7.49 9.23 5.16
N GLY A 15 6.52 8.96 6.05
CA GLY A 15 6.19 7.58 6.43
C GLY A 15 5.81 6.69 5.24
N MET A 16 5.18 7.28 4.22
CA MET A 16 4.82 6.61 2.96
C MET A 16 6.07 6.28 2.12
N GLU A 17 7.00 7.21 1.94
CA GLU A 17 8.23 6.91 1.20
C GLU A 17 9.07 5.85 1.91
N ARG A 18 9.11 5.90 3.25
CA ARG A 18 9.84 4.90 4.03
C ARG A 18 9.17 3.52 3.99
N SER A 19 7.84 3.44 3.99
CA SER A 19 7.14 2.15 3.83
C SER A 19 7.47 1.53 2.48
N PHE A 20 7.44 2.31 1.39
CA PHE A 20 7.82 1.84 0.07
C PHE A 20 9.27 1.39 -0.01
N GLN A 21 10.19 2.14 0.59
CA GLN A 21 11.60 1.76 0.63
C GLN A 21 11.82 0.41 1.32
N LEU A 22 11.10 0.16 2.43
CA LEU A 22 11.20 -1.10 3.17
C LEU A 22 10.61 -2.26 2.38
N LEU A 23 9.40 -2.10 1.83
CA LEU A 23 8.73 -3.16 1.06
C LEU A 23 9.48 -3.52 -0.23
N ASN A 24 10.14 -2.56 -0.86
CA ASN A 24 11.00 -2.80 -2.02
C ASN A 24 12.41 -3.30 -1.66
N SER A 25 12.77 -3.34 -0.37
CA SER A 25 14.09 -3.85 0.03
C SER A 25 14.16 -5.35 -0.18
N ALA A 26 15.33 -5.86 -0.59
CA ALA A 26 15.55 -7.29 -0.83
C ALA A 26 15.20 -8.17 0.39
N SER A 27 15.26 -7.62 1.61
CA SER A 27 14.87 -8.32 2.84
C SER A 27 13.41 -8.73 2.87
N CYS A 28 12.52 -7.98 2.22
CA CYS A 28 11.10 -8.32 2.13
C CYS A 28 10.85 -9.41 1.09
N TRP A 29 11.70 -9.59 0.09
CA TRP A 29 11.50 -10.54 -1.01
C TRP A 29 12.16 -11.87 -0.66
N SER A 30 11.34 -12.86 -0.32
CA SER A 30 11.78 -14.19 0.10
C SER A 30 11.37 -15.24 -0.92
N SER A 31 12.24 -16.21 -1.21
CA SER A 31 11.88 -17.41 -1.97
C SER A 31 11.20 -18.49 -1.11
N GLN A 32 11.10 -18.26 0.20
CA GLN A 32 10.38 -19.12 1.13
C GLN A 32 9.05 -18.47 1.53
N ALA A 33 8.03 -19.32 1.72
CA ALA A 33 6.73 -18.91 2.23
C ALA A 33 6.86 -18.09 3.52
N TYR A 34 6.12 -16.96 3.57
CA TYR A 34 6.05 -16.14 4.77
C TYR A 34 5.33 -16.87 5.90
N ASP A 35 5.72 -16.54 7.13
CA ASP A 35 4.96 -16.97 8.30
C ASP A 35 3.59 -16.27 8.35
N PRO A 36 2.61 -16.83 9.09
CA PRO A 36 1.26 -16.28 9.16
C PRO A 36 1.17 -14.83 9.66
N LEU A 37 2.10 -14.40 10.52
CA LEU A 37 2.12 -13.03 11.03
C LEU A 37 2.55 -12.06 9.92
N SER A 38 3.61 -12.40 9.19
CA SER A 38 4.08 -11.62 8.04
C SER A 38 3.02 -11.50 6.95
N LEU A 39 2.31 -12.59 6.65
CA LEU A 39 1.17 -12.57 5.71
C LEU A 39 0.06 -11.62 6.20
N ASN A 40 -0.31 -11.70 7.49
CA ASN A 40 -1.32 -10.81 8.05
C ASN A 40 -0.89 -9.34 7.96
N ILE A 41 0.38 -9.03 8.24
CA ILE A 41 0.91 -7.67 8.13
C ILE A 41 0.84 -7.18 6.68
N LEU A 42 1.24 -7.99 5.69
CA LEU A 42 1.14 -7.63 4.27
C LEU A 42 -0.31 -7.37 3.85
N CYS A 43 -1.26 -8.17 4.34
CA CYS A 43 -2.69 -7.94 4.11
C CYS A 43 -3.15 -6.60 4.71
N GLN A 44 -2.74 -6.28 5.94
CA GLN A 44 -3.08 -4.99 6.56
C GLN A 44 -2.47 -3.80 5.80
N ILE A 45 -1.23 -3.93 5.32
CA ILE A 45 -0.58 -2.91 4.47
C ILE A 45 -1.35 -2.72 3.16
N ALA A 46 -1.79 -3.81 2.53
CA ALA A 46 -2.60 -3.74 1.32
C ALA A 46 -3.92 -2.99 1.56
N MET A 47 -4.55 -3.16 2.73
CA MET A 47 -5.79 -2.48 3.14
C MET A 47 -5.63 -0.97 3.40
N VAL A 48 -4.40 -0.47 3.55
CA VAL A 48 -4.15 0.98 3.62
C VAL A 48 -4.40 1.65 2.27
N SER A 49 -4.37 0.91 1.16
CA SER A 49 -4.65 1.46 -0.16
C SER A 49 -6.12 1.81 -0.32
N PRO A 50 -6.44 2.89 -1.05
CA PRO A 50 -7.82 3.14 -1.41
C PRO A 50 -8.31 2.05 -2.37
N LYS A 51 -9.60 1.76 -2.33
CA LYS A 51 -10.19 0.70 -3.15
C LYS A 51 -10.68 1.27 -4.47
N ALA A 52 -10.08 0.84 -5.58
CA ALA A 52 -10.58 1.16 -6.92
C ALA A 52 -11.65 0.14 -7.35
N THR A 53 -12.80 0.64 -7.79
CA THR A 53 -13.89 -0.12 -8.39
C THR A 53 -14.31 0.52 -9.72
N TYR A 54 -15.01 -0.22 -10.58
CA TYR A 54 -15.48 0.30 -11.87
C TYR A 54 -17.00 0.38 -11.91
N TYR A 55 -17.54 1.42 -12.53
CA TYR A 55 -18.97 1.61 -12.76
C TYR A 55 -19.34 1.65 -14.25
N PRO A 56 -20.43 0.99 -14.67
CA PRO A 56 -21.07 -0.12 -13.96
C PRO A 56 -20.09 -1.31 -13.84
N GLU A 57 -20.28 -2.20 -12.87
CA GLU A 57 -19.31 -3.27 -12.51
C GLU A 57 -18.80 -4.11 -13.71
N ASN A 58 -19.62 -4.21 -14.76
CA ASN A 58 -19.35 -4.99 -15.97
C ASN A 58 -18.62 -4.18 -17.07
N LEU A 59 -18.37 -2.89 -16.86
CA LEU A 59 -17.72 -1.98 -17.79
C LEU A 59 -16.58 -1.23 -17.10
N ILE A 60 -15.40 -1.26 -17.70
CA ILE A 60 -14.20 -0.56 -17.21
C ILE A 60 -14.19 0.89 -17.75
N CYS A 61 -15.35 1.55 -17.81
CA CYS A 61 -15.47 2.87 -18.44
C CYS A 61 -15.40 4.03 -17.43
N MET A 62 -15.71 3.79 -16.15
CA MET A 62 -15.62 4.80 -15.09
C MET A 62 -14.96 4.18 -13.85
N GLU A 63 -13.86 4.76 -13.38
CA GLU A 63 -13.20 4.36 -12.14
C GLU A 63 -13.76 5.15 -10.95
N GLN A 64 -14.05 4.45 -9.86
CA GLN A 64 -14.47 5.00 -8.57
C GLN A 64 -13.46 4.59 -7.51
N ILE A 65 -12.92 5.57 -6.79
CA ILE A 65 -11.93 5.33 -5.74
C ILE A 65 -12.59 5.58 -4.38
N ASP A 66 -12.76 4.51 -3.60
CA ASP A 66 -13.26 4.57 -2.23
C ASP A 66 -12.09 4.75 -1.26
N TRP A 67 -12.05 5.91 -0.62
CA TRP A 67 -11.05 6.25 0.39
C TRP A 67 -11.57 5.93 1.79
N ASN A 68 -10.73 5.39 2.66
CA ASN A 68 -11.07 5.28 4.08
C ASN A 68 -10.80 6.63 4.77
N SER A 69 -11.67 7.61 4.53
CA SER A 69 -11.53 8.96 5.10
C SER A 69 -11.83 9.03 6.61
N HIS A 70 -12.43 7.97 7.19
CA HIS A 70 -12.79 7.94 8.60
C HIS A 70 -11.58 7.59 9.48
N ASP A 71 -10.83 6.56 9.09
CA ASP A 71 -9.73 6.04 9.90
C ASP A 71 -8.35 6.50 9.42
N LEU A 72 -8.19 6.90 8.15
CA LEU A 72 -6.89 7.16 7.53
C LEU A 72 -6.83 8.51 6.79
N PRO A 73 -5.73 9.27 6.94
CA PRO A 73 -5.49 10.45 6.10
C PRO A 73 -5.25 10.08 4.63
N TYR A 74 -5.74 10.90 3.69
CA TYR A 74 -5.62 10.66 2.24
C TYR A 74 -4.18 10.47 1.76
N PHE A 75 -3.21 11.19 2.32
CA PHE A 75 -1.82 11.15 1.86
C PHE A 75 -1.09 9.85 2.19
N VAL A 76 -1.62 9.03 3.10
CA VAL A 76 -1.06 7.71 3.44
C VAL A 76 -1.61 6.63 2.50
N GLN A 77 -2.83 6.84 2.01
CA GLN A 77 -3.56 5.87 1.19
C GLN A 77 -3.06 5.95 -0.26
N HIS A 78 -2.05 5.15 -0.61
CA HIS A 78 -1.51 5.10 -1.98
C HIS A 78 -1.72 3.72 -2.59
N CYS A 79 -2.25 3.65 -3.82
CA CYS A 79 -2.59 2.40 -4.52
C CYS A 79 -1.40 1.42 -4.62
N ASP A 80 -0.18 1.93 -4.73
CA ASP A 80 1.03 1.09 -4.84
C ASP A 80 1.28 0.22 -3.61
N HIS A 81 0.74 0.55 -2.42
CA HIS A 81 0.88 -0.32 -1.25
C HIS A 81 0.21 -1.67 -1.51
N TYR A 82 -0.97 -1.67 -2.13
CA TYR A 82 -1.66 -2.88 -2.55
C TYR A 82 -0.87 -3.63 -3.63
N LEU A 83 -0.34 -2.91 -4.63
CA LEU A 83 0.42 -3.53 -5.71
C LEU A 83 1.66 -4.26 -5.20
N ILE A 84 2.46 -3.60 -4.36
CA ILE A 84 3.70 -4.20 -3.83
C ILE A 84 3.38 -5.34 -2.85
N ALA A 85 2.39 -5.17 -1.96
CA ALA A 85 1.98 -6.25 -1.06
C ALA A 85 1.49 -7.49 -1.84
N LYS A 86 0.73 -7.28 -2.92
CA LYS A 86 0.26 -8.36 -3.80
C LYS A 86 1.41 -9.11 -4.48
N GLU A 87 2.42 -8.39 -4.98
CA GLU A 87 3.59 -9.03 -5.61
C GLU A 87 4.45 -9.80 -4.59
N LEU A 88 4.61 -9.27 -3.38
CA LEU A 88 5.28 -9.99 -2.29
C LEU A 88 4.54 -11.29 -1.95
N LEU A 89 3.21 -11.21 -1.75
CA LEU A 89 2.38 -12.39 -1.48
C LEU A 89 2.50 -13.44 -2.59
N LYS A 90 2.45 -13.03 -3.86
CA LYS A 90 2.62 -13.94 -5.00
C LYS A 90 3.99 -14.62 -5.04
N THR A 91 5.04 -13.94 -4.58
CA THR A 91 6.40 -14.52 -4.54
C THR A 91 6.52 -15.62 -3.48
N SER A 92 5.63 -15.61 -2.48
CA SER A 92 5.63 -16.58 -1.38
C SER A 92 4.79 -17.84 -1.60
N GLU A 93 4.00 -17.88 -2.68
CA GLU A 93 3.25 -19.05 -3.14
C GLU A 93 4.14 -20.00 -3.96
#